data_AF-W1XCA0-F1
#
_entry.id   AF-W1XCA0-F1
#
_cell.length_a   1.000
_cell.length_b   1.000
_cell.length_c   1.000
_cell.angle_alpha   90.00
_cell.angle_beta   90.00
_cell.angle_gamma   90.00
#
_symmetry.space_group_name_H-M   'P 1'
#
loop_
_entity.id
_entity.type
_entity.pdbx_description
1 polymer ?
#
loop_
_entity_poly.entity_id
_entity_poly.type
_entity_poly.pdbx_seq_one_letter_code
_entity_poly.pdbx_strand_id
1 'polypeptide(L)'
;MNIMDKINETAQFLKDKGITAPEFGLILGSGLGELAGEIENAISIDYAGIPNWGRSTVVGHAGKLVYGDLAGRKVLALQGRFHFYEGNP
;
A
#
# COMPACT_ATOMS: atom_id res chain seq x y z
N MET A 1 1.33 -20.86 9.01
CA MET A 1 2.19 -19.67 9.07
C MET A 1 1.82 -18.84 10.28
N ASN A 2 2.81 -18.48 11.09
CA ASN A 2 2.67 -17.48 12.14
C ASN A 2 2.62 -16.07 11.51
N ILE A 3 2.40 -15.02 12.32
CA ILE A 3 2.32 -13.64 11.83
C ILE A 3 3.62 -13.17 11.16
N MET A 4 4.78 -13.59 11.68
CA MET A 4 6.08 -13.21 11.16
C MET A 4 6.33 -13.82 9.77
N ASP A 5 5.91 -15.07 9.55
CA ASP A 5 6.01 -15.74 8.24
C ASP A 5 5.24 -14.95 7.19
N LYS A 6 4.01 -14.53 7.51
CA LYS A 6 3.14 -13.74 6.61
C LYS A 6 3.75 -12.39 6.29
N ILE A 7 4.26 -11.68 7.29
CA ILE A 7 4.93 -10.38 7.10
C ILE A 7 6.14 -10.53 6.17
N ASN A 8 6.96 -11.56 6.38
CA ASN A 8 8.14 -11.81 5.57
C ASN A 8 7.79 -12.17 4.12
N GLU A 9 6.76 -13.00 3.91
CA GLU A 9 6.25 -13.35 2.56
C GLU A 9 5.77 -12.09 1.82
N THR A 10 4.95 -11.26 2.47
CA THR A 10 4.47 -10.00 1.91
C THR A 10 5.62 -9.04 1.62
N ALA A 11 6.53 -8.83 2.56
CA ALA A 11 7.66 -7.93 2.38
C ALA A 11 8.58 -8.40 1.24
N GLN A 12 8.80 -9.70 1.11
CA GLN A 12 9.60 -10.26 0.01
C GLN A 12 8.90 -10.05 -1.33
N PHE A 13 7.60 -10.35 -1.43
CA PHE A 13 6.81 -10.07 -2.62
C PHE A 13 6.92 -8.61 -3.07
N LEU A 14 6.84 -7.65 -2.15
CA LEU A 14 6.96 -6.23 -2.46
C LEU A 14 8.37 -5.87 -2.94
N LYS A 15 9.42 -6.41 -2.31
CA LYS A 15 10.81 -6.22 -2.75
C LYS A 15 11.04 -6.76 -4.16
N ASP A 16 10.49 -7.93 -4.48
CA ASP A 16 10.60 -8.55 -5.80
C ASP A 16 9.87 -7.74 -6.89
N LYS A 17 8.91 -6.90 -6.49
CA LYS A 17 8.23 -5.92 -7.36
C LYS A 17 8.99 -4.60 -7.50
N GLY A 18 10.18 -4.47 -6.92
CA GLY A 18 11.04 -3.29 -7.03
C GLY A 18 10.85 -2.26 -5.91
N ILE A 19 10.05 -2.56 -4.88
CA ILE A 19 9.89 -1.69 -3.71
C ILE A 19 11.10 -1.87 -2.80
N THR A 20 12.06 -0.96 -2.92
CA THR A 20 13.31 -1.02 -2.16
C THR A 20 13.52 0.27 -1.36
N ALA A 21 13.98 0.13 -0.12
CA ALA A 21 14.36 1.23 0.77
C ALA A 21 13.40 2.45 0.79
N PRO A 22 12.09 2.27 1.06
CA PRO A 22 11.22 3.42 1.32
C PRO A 22 11.72 4.18 2.56
N GLU A 23 11.77 5.50 2.47
CA GLU A 23 12.19 6.36 3.59
C GLU A 23 11.05 6.62 4.57
N PHE A 24 9.80 6.59 4.09
CA PHE A 24 8.61 6.76 4.92
C PHE A 24 7.38 6.06 4.31
N GLY A 25 6.43 5.73 5.18
CA GLY A 25 5.12 5.22 4.82
C GLY A 25 4.05 6.30 4.94
N LEU A 26 3.03 6.25 4.07
CA LEU A 26 1.91 7.18 4.07
C LEU A 26 0.60 6.39 3.95
N ILE A 27 -0.43 6.75 4.74
CA ILE A 27 -1.77 6.16 4.62
C ILE A 27 -2.75 7.25 4.22
N LEU A 28 -3.35 7.12 3.03
CA LEU A 28 -4.27 8.11 2.48
C LEU A 28 -5.71 7.73 2.88
N GLY A 29 -6.34 8.62 3.65
CA GLY A 29 -7.74 8.49 4.02
C GLY A 29 -8.71 8.95 2.91
N SER A 30 -9.99 8.91 3.24
CA SER A 30 -11.07 9.38 2.36
C SER A 30 -10.82 10.83 1.92
N GLY A 31 -10.94 11.09 0.61
CA GLY A 31 -10.67 12.40 0.00
C GLY A 31 -9.19 12.73 -0.22
N LEU A 32 -8.24 11.90 0.25
CA LEU A 32 -6.80 12.12 0.10
C LEU A 32 -6.15 11.25 -0.97
N GLY A 33 -6.95 10.44 -1.69
CA GLY A 33 -6.44 9.49 -2.68
C GLY A 33 -5.71 10.14 -3.86
N GLU A 34 -6.04 11.38 -4.21
CA GLU A 34 -5.41 12.13 -5.30
C GLU A 34 -3.92 12.38 -5.06
N LEU A 35 -3.48 12.45 -3.79
CA LEU A 35 -2.06 12.63 -3.45
C LEU A 35 -1.17 11.48 -3.95
N ALA A 36 -1.72 10.28 -4.13
CA ALA A 36 -0.95 9.19 -4.74
C ALA A 36 -0.61 9.43 -6.22
N GLY A 37 -1.36 10.31 -6.90
CA GLY A 37 -1.09 10.73 -8.28
C GLY A 37 0.13 11.66 -8.40
N GLU A 38 0.51 12.32 -7.30
CA GLU A 38 1.71 13.18 -7.22
C GLU A 38 3.01 12.38 -6.99
N ILE A 39 2.91 11.04 -6.85
CA ILE A 39 4.08 10.18 -6.68
C ILE A 39 4.70 9.93 -8.05
N GLU A 40 5.94 10.39 -8.23
CA GLU A 40 6.71 10.22 -9.46
C GLU A 40 7.39 8.84 -9.50
N ASN A 41 7.76 8.38 -10.70
CA ASN A 41 8.41 7.07 -10.94
C ASN A 41 7.66 5.90 -10.27
N ALA A 42 6.33 5.98 -10.27
CA ALA A 42 5.51 5.14 -9.41
C ALA A 42 5.44 3.67 -9.86
N ILE A 43 5.58 2.77 -8.89
CA ILE A 43 5.15 1.38 -8.93
C ILE A 43 3.82 1.29 -8.20
N SER A 44 2.77 0.86 -8.89
CA SER A 44 1.43 0.70 -8.31
C SER A 44 1.02 -0.76 -8.29
N ILE A 45 0.61 -1.26 -7.12
CA ILE A 45 0.22 -2.65 -6.90
C ILE A 45 -1.17 -2.67 -6.27
N ASP A 46 -2.11 -3.37 -6.89
CA ASP A 46 -3.43 -3.60 -6.31
C ASP A 46 -3.32 -4.48 -5.06
N TYR A 47 -4.00 -4.11 -3.98
CA TYR A 47 -4.05 -4.88 -2.73
C TYR A 47 -4.47 -6.34 -2.96
N ALA A 48 -5.36 -6.58 -3.92
CA ALA A 48 -5.82 -7.92 -4.27
C ALA A 48 -4.69 -8.84 -4.78
N GLY A 49 -3.59 -8.28 -5.28
CA GLY A 49 -2.42 -9.02 -5.73
C GLY A 49 -1.34 -9.20 -4.66
N ILE A 50 -1.50 -8.62 -3.46
CA ILE A 50 -0.51 -8.69 -2.39
C ILE A 50 -0.84 -9.87 -1.45
N PRO A 51 0.08 -10.83 -1.23
CA PRO A 51 -0.18 -11.95 -0.34
C PRO A 51 -0.37 -11.46 1.10
N ASN A 52 -1.25 -12.15 1.84
CA ASN A 52 -1.60 -11.84 3.24
C ASN A 52 -2.17 -10.43 3.49
N TRP A 53 -2.56 -9.72 2.44
CA TRP A 53 -3.08 -8.36 2.53
C TRP A 53 -4.62 -8.33 2.67
N GLY A 54 -5.12 -7.32 3.36
CA GLY A 54 -6.57 -7.10 3.48
C GLY A 54 -7.21 -6.67 2.15
N ARG A 55 -8.54 -6.75 2.07
CA ARG A 55 -9.32 -6.18 0.96
C ARG A 55 -10.04 -4.93 1.46
N SER A 56 -9.95 -3.84 0.69
CA SER A 56 -10.75 -2.65 0.95
C SER A 56 -12.04 -2.80 0.15
N THR A 57 -13.17 -2.66 0.83
CA THR A 57 -14.50 -2.82 0.25
C THR A 57 -15.26 -1.49 0.14
N VAL A 58 -14.69 -0.42 0.69
CA VAL A 58 -15.28 0.93 0.67
C VAL A 58 -15.10 1.61 -0.68
N VAL A 59 -16.18 2.22 -1.18
CA VAL A 59 -16.17 3.09 -2.37
C VAL A 59 -15.22 4.27 -2.16
N GLY A 60 -14.33 4.52 -3.11
CA GLY A 60 -13.35 5.61 -3.06
C GLY A 60 -11.98 5.22 -2.47
N HIS A 61 -11.83 3.99 -1.98
CA HIS A 61 -10.53 3.42 -1.66
C HIS A 61 -10.04 2.65 -2.88
N ALA A 62 -9.11 3.25 -3.64
CA ALA A 62 -8.56 2.62 -4.84
C ALA A 62 -7.97 1.24 -4.57
N GLY A 63 -7.53 1.00 -3.32
CA GLY A 63 -7.05 -0.30 -2.89
C GLY A 63 -5.69 -0.59 -3.48
N LYS A 64 -4.81 0.42 -3.53
CA LYS A 64 -3.50 0.34 -4.15
C LYS A 64 -2.39 0.69 -3.19
N LEU A 65 -1.27 0.00 -3.32
CA LEU A 65 0.00 0.35 -2.73
C LEU A 65 0.84 1.04 -3.80
N VAL A 66 1.23 2.28 -3.55
CA VAL A 66 1.94 3.13 -4.50
C VAL A 66 3.31 3.46 -3.93
N TYR A 67 4.36 3.05 -4.62
CA TYR A 67 5.74 3.33 -4.25
C TYR A 67 6.38 4.24 -5.30
N GLY A 68 7.19 5.21 -4.89
CA GLY A 68 7.89 6.08 -5.84
C GLY A 68 8.55 7.25 -5.12
N ASP A 69 8.66 8.38 -5.81
CA ASP A 69 9.25 9.61 -5.28
C ASP A 69 8.15 10.63 -4.96
N LEU A 70 8.12 11.12 -3.71
CA LEU A 70 7.25 12.23 -3.30
C LEU A 70 8.11 13.31 -2.66
N ALA A 71 8.07 14.52 -3.23
CA ALA A 71 8.97 15.63 -2.85
C ALA A 71 10.46 15.22 -2.82
N GLY A 72 10.88 14.41 -3.81
CA GLY A 72 12.26 13.94 -3.95
C GLY A 72 12.68 12.84 -2.97
N ARG A 73 11.75 12.23 -2.23
CA ARG A 73 12.03 11.17 -1.24
C ARG A 73 11.24 9.90 -1.53
N LYS A 74 11.85 8.74 -1.26
CA LYS A 74 11.21 7.44 -1.51
C LYS A 74 10.06 7.19 -0.54
N VAL A 75 8.84 7.07 -1.06
CA VAL A 75 7.61 6.86 -0.29
C VAL A 75 6.96 5.53 -0.61
N LEU A 76 6.32 4.92 0.38
CA LEU A 76 5.35 3.84 0.20
C LEU A 76 3.98 4.29 0.72
N ALA A 77 3.04 4.55 -0.19
CA ALA A 77 1.72 5.09 0.11
C ALA A 77 0.61 4.05 -0.06
N LEU A 78 -0.24 3.93 0.95
CA LEU A 78 -1.50 3.21 0.88
C LEU A 78 -2.58 4.17 0.35
N GLN A 79 -3.00 3.98 -0.90
CA GLN A 79 -4.10 4.73 -1.52
C GLN A 79 -5.45 4.10 -1.11
N GLY A 80 -5.87 4.45 0.10
CA GLY A 80 -6.98 3.82 0.82
C GLY A 80 -6.48 3.04 2.02
N ARG A 81 -7.38 2.75 2.96
CA ARG A 81 -7.13 1.98 4.19
C ARG A 81 -8.28 1.02 4.48
N PHE A 82 -8.02 0.07 5.37
CA PHE A 82 -9.04 -0.82 5.91
C PHE A 82 -9.67 -0.20 7.15
N HIS A 83 -10.95 -0.45 7.34
CA HIS A 83 -11.68 -0.04 8.52
C HIS A 83 -12.22 -1.25 9.27
N PHE A 84 -12.30 -1.11 10.58
CA PHE A 84 -12.91 -2.10 11.45
C PHE A 84 -14.40 -2.29 11.14
N TYR A 85 -15.14 -1.23 10.80
CA TYR A 85 -16.56 -1.30 10.46
C TYR A 85 -16.84 -2.09 9.17
N GLU A 86 -15.83 -2.40 8.36
CA GLU A 86 -15.95 -3.28 7.18
C GLU A 86 -15.97 -4.77 7.57
N GLY A 87 -15.83 -5.10 8.86
CA GLY A 87 -15.74 -6.48 9.34
C GLY A 87 -14.33 -7.08 9.24
N ASN A 88 -13.31 -6.23 9.06
CA ASN A 88 -11.91 -6.66 9.13
C ASN A 88 -11.54 -6.96 10.61
N PRO A 89 -10.93 -8.12 10.91
CA PRO A 89 -10.51 -8.51 12.26
C PRO A 89 -9.31 -7.71 12.79
#